data_AF-A0A934AQN6-F1
#
_entry.id   AF-A0A934AQN6-F1
#
_cell.length_a   1.000
_cell.length_b   1.000
_cell.length_c   1.000
_cell.angle_alpha   90.00
_cell.angle_beta   90.00
_cell.angle_gamma   90.00
#
_symmetry.space_group_name_H-M   'P 1'
#
loop_
_entity.id
_entity.type
_entity.pdbx_description
1 polymer ?
#
loop_
_entity_poly.entity_id
_entity_poly.type
_entity_poly.pdbx_seq_one_letter_code
_entity_poly.pdbx_strand_id
1 'polypeptide(L)'
;MSSMLYSMIERRLKVVNISGKLFNVSASAVRYAFDQAREGAGISDLHFHDLRHTYGSRLYHMGVDLYTIKKLMGHKSLKMTERYVHENLEVLQPSAVALDKFYDNSTTVNEVVNLSKVEKMIKIN
;
A
#
# COMPACT_ATOMS: atom_id res chain seq x y z
N MET A 1 -10.91 -3.43 9.79
CA MET A 1 -10.77 -2.00 10.19
C MET A 1 -10.98 -1.95 11.70
N SER A 2 -9.98 -1.53 12.48
CA SER A 2 -9.98 -1.68 13.96
C SER A 2 -11.11 -0.88 14.60
N SER A 3 -11.92 -1.55 15.44
CA SER A 3 -13.04 -0.95 16.18
C SER A 3 -12.63 0.26 17.03
N MET A 4 -11.36 0.30 17.44
CA MET A 4 -10.77 1.40 18.19
C MET A 4 -10.76 2.70 17.38
N LEU A 5 -10.37 2.64 16.10
CA LEU A 5 -10.35 3.82 15.22
C LEU A 5 -11.76 4.36 14.99
N TYR A 6 -12.72 3.44 14.79
CA TYR A 6 -14.14 3.79 14.60
C TYR A 6 -14.70 4.48 15.85
N SER A 7 -14.42 3.93 17.03
CA SER A 7 -14.86 4.51 18.31
C SER A 7 -14.21 5.87 18.61
N MET A 8 -12.96 6.10 18.20
CA MET A 8 -12.30 7.39 18.34
C MET A 8 -12.91 8.46 17.43
N ILE A 9 -13.24 8.09 16.19
CA ILE A 9 -13.88 8.98 15.23
C ILE A 9 -15.30 9.32 15.71
N GLU A 10 -16.10 8.33 16.11
CA GLU A 10 -17.47 8.56 16.61
C GLU A 10 -17.51 9.41 17.89
N ARG A 11 -16.58 9.20 18.83
CA ARG A 11 -16.49 10.03 20.05
C ARG A 11 -16.15 11.48 19.75
N ARG A 12 -15.43 11.77 18.66
CA ARG A 12 -15.07 13.14 18.24
C ARG A 12 -16.06 13.77 17.25
N LEU A 13 -16.98 12.99 16.68
CA LEU A 13 -18.01 13.46 15.74
C LEU A 13 -19.35 13.79 16.40
N LYS A 14 -19.54 13.52 17.70
CA LYS A 14 -20.76 13.91 18.44
C LYS A 14 -20.80 15.43 18.63
N VAL A 15 -21.40 16.08 17.62
CA VAL A 15 -21.78 17.50 17.50
C VAL A 15 -20.60 18.42 17.24
N VAL A 16 -20.56 19.08 16.06
CA VAL A 16 -20.74 20.54 15.84
C VAL A 16 -20.86 20.76 14.32
N ASN A 17 -21.87 21.51 13.88
CA ASN A 17 -22.00 22.18 12.55
C ASN A 17 -20.99 21.76 11.45
N ILE A 18 -21.48 21.13 10.35
CA ILE A 18 -20.66 20.78 9.17
C ILE A 18 -20.07 22.04 8.48
N SER A 19 -20.49 23.24 8.91
CA SER A 19 -19.95 24.54 8.54
C SER A 19 -18.82 24.99 9.49
N GLY A 20 -17.70 24.28 9.52
CA GLY A 20 -16.56 24.60 10.39
C GLY A 20 -15.30 23.77 10.14
N LYS A 21 -14.20 24.09 10.82
CA LYS A 21 -12.98 23.27 10.77
C LYS A 21 -13.22 21.97 11.55
N LEU A 22 -12.93 20.82 10.93
CA LEU A 22 -13.04 19.50 11.57
C LEU A 22 -12.17 19.38 12.84
N PHE A 23 -11.01 20.03 12.83
CA PHE A 23 -10.16 20.19 14.01
C PHE A 23 -10.01 21.68 14.31
N ASN A 24 -10.32 22.08 15.54
CA ASN A 24 -10.09 23.45 16.01
C ASN A 24 -8.61 23.66 16.38
N VAL A 25 -7.71 23.47 15.41
CA VAL A 25 -6.26 23.59 15.58
C VAL A 25 -5.71 24.45 14.44
N SER A 26 -4.82 25.38 14.76
CA SER A 26 -4.14 26.21 13.75
C SER A 26 -3.00 25.44 13.10
N ALA A 27 -2.65 25.78 11.85
CA ALA A 27 -1.51 25.19 11.17
C ALA A 27 -0.21 25.37 11.97
N SER A 28 -0.04 26.52 12.62
CA SER A 28 1.11 26.84 13.47
C SER A 28 1.20 25.93 14.70
N ALA A 29 0.06 25.59 15.33
CA ALA A 29 0.04 24.67 16.46
C ALA A 29 0.44 23.24 16.04
N VAL A 30 0.00 22.79 14.86
CA VAL A 30 0.43 21.49 14.30
C VAL A 30 1.92 21.50 14.00
N ARG A 31 2.43 22.58 13.40
CA ARG A 31 3.86 22.73 13.09
C ARG A 31 4.70 22.71 14.37
N TYR A 32 4.31 23.47 15.38
CA TYR A 32 4.98 23.49 16.67
C TYR A 32 5.03 22.12 17.32
N ALA A 33 3.91 21.39 17.36
CA ALA A 33 3.86 20.03 17.89
C ALA A 33 4.77 19.06 17.11
N PHE A 34 4.86 19.21 15.78
CA PHE A 34 5.79 18.45 14.96
C PHE A 34 7.25 18.77 15.30
N ASP A 35 7.61 20.05 15.42
CA ASP A 35 8.98 20.46 15.72
C ASP A 35 9.42 19.94 17.10
N GLN A 36 8.54 19.99 18.10
CA GLN A 36 8.78 19.40 19.43
C GLN A 36 8.95 17.88 19.37
N ALA A 37 8.11 17.18 18.60
CA ALA A 37 8.25 15.74 18.44
C ALA A 37 9.55 15.35 17.70
N ARG A 38 9.95 16.16 16.69
CA ARG A 38 11.18 15.99 15.94
C ARG A 38 12.41 16.18 16.82
N GLU A 39 12.42 17.22 17.65
CA GLU A 39 13.47 17.50 18.64
C GLU A 39 13.56 16.37 19.67
N GLY A 40 12.42 15.93 20.21
CA GLY A 40 12.37 14.80 21.17
C GLY A 40 12.84 13.47 20.57
N ALA A 41 12.69 13.28 19.25
CA ALA A 41 13.20 12.11 18.53
C ALA A 41 14.68 12.23 18.14
N GLY A 42 15.30 13.41 18.25
CA GLY A 42 16.70 13.65 17.87
C GLY A 42 16.97 13.59 16.36
N ILE A 43 15.96 13.80 15.51
CA ILE A 43 16.09 13.66 14.05
C ILE A 43 16.18 15.04 13.40
N SER A 44 17.35 15.42 12.90
CA SER A 44 17.56 16.74 12.29
C SER A 44 16.99 16.88 10.87
N ASP A 45 16.95 15.79 10.10
CA ASP A 45 16.61 15.79 8.67
C ASP A 45 15.18 15.26 8.38
N LEU A 46 14.24 15.50 9.30
CA LEU A 46 12.83 15.13 9.11
C LEU A 46 11.99 16.39 8.84
N HIS A 47 11.32 16.41 7.69
CA HIS A 47 10.40 17.48 7.30
C HIS A 47 8.95 17.04 7.49
N PHE A 48 8.06 18.02 7.68
CA PHE A 48 6.63 17.74 7.90
C PHE A 48 5.98 16.95 6.76
N HIS A 49 6.42 17.15 5.52
CA HIS A 49 5.91 16.44 4.35
C HIS A 49 6.41 14.99 4.25
N ASP A 50 7.47 14.63 4.97
CA ASP A 50 8.02 13.26 4.96
C ASP A 50 7.09 12.28 5.67
N LEU A 51 6.29 12.78 6.62
CA LEU A 51 5.20 12.00 7.23
C LEU A 51 4.18 11.55 6.17
N ARG A 52 3.87 12.44 5.22
CA ARG A 52 2.95 12.14 4.12
C ARG A 52 3.60 11.17 3.12
N HIS A 53 4.90 11.30 2.86
CA HIS A 53 5.63 10.33 2.05
C HIS A 53 5.64 8.95 2.70
N THR A 54 5.98 8.88 3.99
CA THR A 54 5.99 7.64 4.78
C THR A 54 4.63 6.94 4.79
N TYR A 55 3.53 7.71 4.88
CA TYR A 55 2.18 7.15 4.78
C TYR A 55 1.92 6.50 3.42
N GLY A 56 2.30 7.17 2.32
CA GLY A 56 2.17 6.64 0.96
C GLY A 56 2.99 5.37 0.74
N SER A 57 4.28 5.40 1.09
CA SER A 57 5.19 4.26 0.93
C SER A 57 4.74 3.05 1.77
N ARG A 58 4.28 3.27 3.02
CA ARG A 58 3.75 2.18 3.87
C ARG A 58 2.49 1.54 3.29
N LEU A 59 1.54 2.33 2.79
CA LEU A 59 0.34 1.77 2.16
C LEU A 59 0.69 0.92 0.94
N TYR A 60 1.63 1.40 0.13
CA TYR A 60 2.10 0.66 -1.02
C TYR A 60 2.79 -0.65 -0.60
N HIS A 61 3.63 -0.61 0.45
CA HIS A 61 4.28 -1.82 1.00
C HIS A 61 3.29 -2.85 1.55
N MET A 62 2.11 -2.40 2.00
CA MET A 62 1.03 -3.30 2.43
C MET A 62 0.22 -3.88 1.26
N GLY A 63 0.61 -3.61 0.01
CA GLY A 63 -0.07 -4.11 -1.19
C GLY A 63 -1.33 -3.34 -1.55
N VAL A 64 -1.50 -2.11 -1.04
CA VAL A 64 -2.66 -1.28 -1.40
C VAL A 64 -2.46 -0.71 -2.81
N ASP A 65 -3.49 -0.82 -3.64
CA ASP A 65 -3.48 -0.31 -5.00
C ASP A 65 -3.26 1.22 -5.07
N LEU A 66 -2.54 1.67 -6.11
CA LEU A 66 -2.17 3.07 -6.32
C LEU A 66 -3.38 4.00 -6.49
N TYR A 67 -4.49 3.53 -7.07
CA TYR A 67 -5.70 4.32 -7.19
C TYR A 67 -6.32 4.58 -5.81
N THR A 68 -6.27 3.56 -4.93
CA THR A 68 -6.76 3.68 -3.56
C THR A 68 -5.87 4.62 -2.75
N ILE A 69 -4.54 4.50 -2.88
CA ILE A 69 -3.58 5.42 -2.24
C ILE A 69 -3.82 6.86 -2.72
N LYS A 70 -3.98 7.08 -4.04
CA LYS A 70 -4.32 8.40 -4.59
C LYS A 70 -5.55 9.00 -3.91
N LYS A 71 -6.62 8.21 -3.76
CA LYS A 71 -7.87 8.66 -3.15
C LYS A 71 -7.71 8.96 -1.66
N LEU A 72 -6.99 8.12 -0.92
CA LEU A 72 -6.70 8.31 0.50
C LEU A 72 -5.84 9.54 0.77
N MET A 73 -4.88 9.82 -0.11
CA MET A 73 -4.01 10.98 0.00
C MET A 73 -4.69 12.25 -0.54
N GLY A 74 -5.70 12.13 -1.41
CA GLY A 74 -6.33 13.28 -2.07
C GLY A 74 -5.46 13.89 -3.18
N HIS A 75 -4.64 13.07 -3.85
CA HIS A 75 -3.84 13.52 -4.99
C HIS A 75 -4.71 13.76 -6.22
N LYS A 76 -4.44 14.87 -6.93
CA LYS A 76 -5.17 15.22 -8.16
C LYS A 76 -4.85 14.26 -9.31
N SER A 77 -3.58 13.89 -9.46
CA SER A 77 -3.10 12.99 -10.51
C SER A 77 -2.46 11.72 -9.95
N LEU A 78 -2.48 10.64 -10.74
CA LEU A 78 -1.77 9.39 -10.40
C LEU A 78 -0.25 9.59 -10.41
N LYS A 79 0.25 10.48 -11.26
CA LYS A 79 1.67 10.87 -11.33
C LYS A 79 2.27 11.33 -9.99
N MET A 80 1.47 11.95 -9.12
CA MET A 80 1.91 12.32 -7.76
C MET A 80 2.10 11.10 -6.84
N THR A 81 1.34 10.03 -7.08
CA THR A 81 1.36 8.78 -6.30
C THR A 81 2.40 7.79 -6.85
N GLU A 82 2.75 7.87 -8.13
CA GLU A 82 3.79 7.03 -8.78
C GLU A 82 5.17 7.12 -8.11
N ARG A 83 5.44 8.20 -7.36
CA ARG A 83 6.67 8.34 -6.56
C ARG A 83 6.87 7.17 -5.58
N TYR A 84 5.79 6.60 -5.03
CA TYR A 84 5.86 5.51 -4.05
C TYR A 84 6.13 4.14 -4.67
N VAL A 85 5.94 3.99 -5.99
CA VAL A 85 6.21 2.74 -6.72
C VAL A 85 7.71 2.52 -6.87
N HIS A 86 8.44 3.59 -7.14
CA HIS A 86 9.87 3.54 -7.46
C HIS A 86 10.74 3.18 -6.26
N GLU A 87 10.29 3.50 -5.05
CA GLU A 87 10.97 3.13 -3.79
C GLU A 87 10.96 1.61 -3.55
N ASN A 88 10.23 0.83 -4.36
CA ASN A 88 10.01 -0.58 -4.16
C ASN A 88 10.35 -1.43 -5.40
N LEU A 89 11.55 -1.22 -5.94
CA LEU A 89 12.12 -2.12 -6.95
C LEU A 89 12.28 -3.56 -6.43
N GLU A 90 12.29 -3.78 -5.11
CA GLU A 90 12.36 -5.11 -4.49
C GLU A 90 11.08 -5.95 -4.65
N VAL A 91 9.87 -5.36 -4.72
CA VAL A 91 8.61 -6.11 -4.92
C VAL A 91 8.40 -6.58 -6.36
N LEU A 92 9.15 -6.03 -7.33
CA LEU A 92 9.11 -6.49 -8.72
C LEU A 92 9.72 -7.89 -8.88
N GLN A 93 10.75 -8.24 -8.10
CA GLN A 93 11.38 -9.57 -8.15
C GLN A 93 10.40 -10.72 -7.78
N PRO A 94 9.67 -10.68 -6.64
CA PRO A 94 8.69 -11.71 -6.31
C PRO A 94 7.59 -11.85 -7.36
N SER A 95 7.19 -10.74 -7.99
CA SER A 95 6.13 -10.72 -9.00
C SER A 95 6.59 -11.40 -10.30
N ALA A 96 7.83 -11.14 -10.73
CA ALA A 96 8.45 -11.81 -11.88
C ALA A 96 8.64 -13.32 -11.61
N VAL A 97 9.12 -13.67 -10.41
CA VAL A 97 9.29 -15.08 -10.00
C VAL A 97 7.95 -15.83 -9.91
N ALA A 98 6.87 -15.15 -9.49
CA ALA A 98 5.53 -15.74 -9.48
C ALA A 98 5.01 -16.02 -10.90
N LEU A 99 5.31 -15.15 -11.87
CA LEU A 99 5.01 -15.35 -13.28
C LEU A 99 5.78 -16.55 -13.87
N ASP A 100 7.10 -16.63 -13.64
CA ASP A 100 7.90 -17.77 -14.10
C ASP A 100 7.35 -19.10 -13.57
N LYS A 101 7.06 -19.16 -12.26
CA LYS A 101 6.46 -20.36 -11.64
C LYS A 101 5.10 -20.74 -12.24
N PHE A 102 4.31 -19.75 -12.68
CA PHE A 102 3.02 -20.01 -13.32
C PHE A 102 3.20 -20.65 -14.69
N TYR A 103 4.15 -20.16 -15.50
CA TYR A 103 4.45 -20.73 -16.82
C TYR A 103 5.13 -22.11 -16.74
N ASP A 104 6.06 -22.31 -15.79
CA ASP A 104 6.70 -23.62 -15.55
C ASP A 104 5.67 -24.70 -15.17
N ASN A 105 4.67 -24.34 -14.35
CA ASN A 105 3.58 -25.23 -14.00
C ASN A 105 2.61 -25.50 -15.17
N SER A 106 2.53 -24.63 -16.17
CA SER A 106 1.71 -24.89 -17.38
C SER A 106 2.37 -25.86 -18.36
N THR A 107 3.70 -25.85 -18.41
CA THR A 107 4.49 -26.70 -19.35
C THR A 107 4.53 -28.15 -18.86
N THR A 108 4.77 -28.35 -17.56
CA THR A 108 4.80 -29.67 -16.93
C THR A 108 3.44 -30.39 -16.98
N VAL A 109 2.33 -29.66 -16.80
CA VAL A 109 0.99 -30.26 -16.89
C VAL A 109 0.68 -30.72 -18.32
N ASN A 110 1.09 -29.97 -19.35
CA ASN A 110 0.86 -30.34 -20.75
C ASN A 110 1.72 -31.53 -21.20
N GLU A 111 2.95 -31.67 -20.71
CA GLU A 111 3.81 -32.83 -21.01
C GLU A 111 3.35 -34.11 -20.29
N VAL A 112 2.94 -34.02 -19.01
CA VAL A 112 2.43 -35.17 -18.24
C VAL A 112 1.09 -35.66 -18.78
N VAL A 113 0.21 -34.76 -19.23
CA VAL A 113 -1.06 -35.13 -19.88
C VAL A 113 -0.81 -35.86 -21.20
N ASN A 114 0.21 -35.48 -21.98
CA ASN A 114 0.57 -36.20 -23.20
C ASN A 114 1.22 -37.57 -22.91
N LEU A 115 2.11 -37.68 -21.93
CA LEU A 115 2.75 -38.94 -21.55
C LEU A 115 1.73 -39.97 -21.02
N SER A 116 0.78 -39.56 -20.17
CA SER A 116 -0.27 -40.47 -19.67
C SER A 116 -1.21 -40.98 -20.77
N LYS A 117 -1.41 -40.18 -21.82
CA LYS A 117 -2.22 -40.53 -22.99
C LYS A 117 -1.48 -41.51 -23.91
N VAL A 118 -0.17 -41.32 -24.08
CA VAL A 118 0.72 -42.23 -24.84
C VAL A 118 0.88 -43.57 -24.11
N GLU A 119 1.11 -43.59 -22.79
CA GLU A 119 1.21 -44.83 -22.01
C GLU A 119 -0.08 -45.65 -22.01
N LYS A 120 -1.25 -44.99 -22.01
CA LYS A 120 -2.55 -45.68 -22.18
C LYS A 120 -2.72 -46.25 -23.59
N MET A 121 -2.12 -45.64 -24.62
CA MET A 121 -2.17 -46.16 -26.00
C MET A 121 -1.24 -47.37 -26.21
N ILE A 122 -0.10 -47.42 -25.52
CA ILE A 122 0.86 -48.53 -25.66
C ILE A 122 0.37 -49.80 -24.91
N LYS A 123 -0.42 -49.66 -23.84
CA LYS A 123 -0.94 -50.80 -23.04
C LYS A 123 -2.19 -51.51 -23.61
N ILE A 124 -2.68 -51.12 -24.79
CA ILE A 124 -3.90 -51.70 -25.42
C ILE A 124 -3.55 -52.63 -26.60
N ASN A 125 -2.27 -52.75 -26.98
CA ASN A 125 -1.77 -53.76 -27.92
C ASN A 125 -0.99 -54.86 -27.18
#